data_AF-A0A1H9X979-F1
#
_entry.id   AF-A0A1H9X979-F1
#
_cell.length_a   1.000
_cell.length_b   1.000
_cell.length_c   1.000
_cell.angle_alpha   90.00
_cell.angle_beta   90.00
_cell.angle_gamma   90.00
#
_symmetry.space_group_name_H-M   'P 1'
#
loop_
_entity.id
_entity.type
_entity.pdbx_description
1 polymer ?
#
loop_
_entity_poly.entity_id
_entity_poly.type
_entity_poly.pdbx_seq_one_letter_code
_entity_poly.pdbx_strand_id
1 'polypeptide(L)' 'MIIQSKESKMEEKRDNMIEDLVEKGVFKIDGKQLYQLNYYELMKEYIAEKES' A
#
# COMPACT_ATOMS: atom_id res chain seq x y z
N MET A 1 -10.59 -16.85 20.97
CA MET A 1 -10.55 -15.49 20.40
C MET A 1 -9.25 -15.38 19.61
N ILE A 2 -9.31 -15.35 18.29
CA ILE A 2 -8.12 -15.09 17.49
C ILE A 2 -7.86 -13.59 17.61
N ILE A 3 -6.81 -13.22 18.32
CA ILE A 3 -6.31 -11.85 18.36
C ILE A 3 -5.84 -11.58 16.92
N GLN A 4 -6.70 -10.99 16.09
CA GLN A 4 -6.26 -10.37 14.85
C GLN A 4 -5.38 -9.19 15.27
N SER A 5 -4.09 -9.47 15.42
CA SER A 5 -3.04 -8.53 15.74
C SER A 5 -3.17 -7.33 14.80
N LYS A 6 -2.99 -6.11 15.34
CA LYS A 6 -3.02 -4.87 14.55
C LYS A 6 -2.16 -4.93 13.27
N GLU A 7 -1.10 -5.74 13.29
CA GLU A 7 -0.25 -6.04 12.14
C GLU A 7 -1.00 -6.65 10.96
N SER A 8 -1.90 -7.61 11.20
CA SER A 8 -2.63 -8.30 10.12
C SER A 8 -3.56 -7.35 9.35
N LYS A 9 -4.15 -6.37 10.03
CA LYS A 9 -4.95 -5.31 9.36
C LYS A 9 -4.10 -4.31 8.58
N MET A 10 -2.83 -4.15 8.97
CA MET A 10 -1.91 -3.24 8.31
C MET A 10 -1.34 -3.88 7.03
N GLU A 11 -1.03 -5.16 7.09
CA GLU A 11 -0.66 -5.98 5.92
C GLU A 11 -1.81 -6.06 4.91
N GLU A 12 -3.03 -6.35 5.35
CA GLU A 12 -4.19 -6.39 4.47
C GLU A 12 -4.43 -5.04 3.75
N LYS A 13 -4.27 -3.93 4.47
CA LYS A 13 -4.37 -2.60 3.84
C LYS A 13 -3.23 -2.34 2.86
N ARG A 14 -2.01 -2.79 3.16
CA ARG A 14 -0.87 -2.67 2.25
C ARG A 14 -1.17 -3.39 0.94
N ASP A 15 -1.64 -4.62 1.02
CA ASP A 15 -1.91 -5.44 -0.16
C ASP A 15 -3.04 -4.84 -1.00
N ASN A 16 -4.13 -4.40 -0.37
CA ASN A 16 -5.21 -3.68 -1.04
C ASN A 16 -4.72 -2.41 -1.77
N MET A 17 -3.78 -1.66 -1.18
CA MET A 17 -3.22 -0.47 -1.83
C MET A 17 -2.32 -0.82 -3.01
N ILE A 18 -1.55 -1.90 -2.91
CA ILE A 18 -0.74 -2.38 -4.03
C ILE A 18 -1.64 -2.80 -5.18
N GLU A 19 -2.72 -3.53 -4.92
CA GLU A 19 -3.69 -3.92 -5.94
C GLU A 19 -4.30 -2.69 -6.64
N ASP A 20 -4.81 -1.72 -5.89
CA ASP A 20 -5.41 -0.48 -6.44
C ASP A 20 -4.43 0.28 -7.34
N LEU A 21 -3.15 0.36 -6.94
CA LEU A 21 -2.09 1.00 -7.73
C LEU A 21 -1.76 0.19 -9.00
N VAL A 22 -1.69 -1.14 -8.90
CA VAL A 22 -1.46 -2.02 -10.04
C VAL A 22 -2.61 -1.94 -11.06
N GLU A 23 -3.86 -1.90 -10.59
CA GLU A 23 -5.04 -1.73 -11.44
C GLU A 23 -5.02 -0.38 -12.19
N LYS A 24 -4.45 0.66 -11.57
CA LYS A 24 -4.19 1.96 -12.21
C LYS A 24 -2.99 1.96 -13.17
N GLY A 25 -2.26 0.84 -13.28
CA GLY A 25 -1.06 0.72 -14.09
C GLY A 25 0.20 1.32 -13.43
N VAL A 26 0.15 1.60 -12.13
CA VAL A 26 1.30 2.02 -11.34
C VAL A 26 1.96 0.76 -10.78
N PHE A 27 3.21 0.49 -11.18
CA PHE A 27 3.97 -0.67 -10.70
C PHE A 27 5.20 -0.26 -9.86
N LYS A 28 5.52 1.03 -9.88
CA LYS A 28 6.69 1.61 -9.23
C LYS A 28 6.38 3.03 -8.77
N ILE A 29 6.87 3.39 -7.59
CA ILE A 29 6.84 4.76 -7.07
C ILE A 29 8.26 5.13 -6.67
N ASP A 30 8.71 6.34 -7.02
CA ASP A 30 10.08 6.81 -6.79
C ASP A 30 11.18 5.84 -7.25
N GLY A 31 10.93 5.14 -8.37
CA GLY A 31 11.86 4.17 -8.94
C GLY A 31 11.97 2.84 -8.17
N LYS A 32 11.21 2.65 -7.08
CA LYS A 32 11.09 1.38 -6.35
C LYS A 32 9.81 0.65 -6.76
N GLN A 33 9.83 -0.68 -6.82
CA GLN A 33 8.62 -1.45 -7.08
C GLN A 33 7.66 -1.39 -5.87
N LEU A 34 6.35 -1.43 -6.11
CA LEU A 34 5.34 -1.38 -5.03
C LEU A 34 5.55 -2.45 -3.95
N TYR A 35 5.88 -3.68 -4.35
CA TYR A 35 6.16 -4.78 -3.43
C TYR A 35 7.41 -4.59 -2.57
N GLN A 36 8.32 -3.69 -2.98
CA GLN A 36 9.51 -3.33 -2.22
C GLN A 36 9.24 -2.20 -1.21
N LEU A 37 8.10 -1.51 -1.34
CA LEU A 37 7.71 -0.44 -0.42
C LEU A 37 7.06 -1.01 0.83
N ASN A 38 7.35 -0.36 1.96
CA ASN A 38 6.64 -0.62 3.21
C ASN A 38 5.27 0.09 3.22
N TYR A 39 4.42 -0.28 4.18
CA TYR A 39 3.08 0.30 4.31
C TYR A 39 3.07 1.84 4.37
N TYR A 40 4.02 2.45 5.09
CA TYR A 40 4.08 3.91 5.25
C TYR A 40 4.49 4.63 3.96
N GLU A 41 5.46 4.07 3.22
CA GLU A 41 5.86 4.60 1.90
C GLU A 41 4.68 4.53 0.93
N LEU A 42 4.00 3.38 0.85
CA LEU A 42 2.79 3.21 0.03
C LEU A 42 1.68 4.19 0.47
N MET A 43 1.47 4.36 1.78
CA MET A 43 0.38 5.18 2.31
C MET A 43 0.59 6.66 2.03
N LYS A 44 1.84 7.13 2.11
CA LYS A 44 2.16 8.51 1.80
C LYS A 44 1.80 8.86 0.36
N GLU A 45 2.19 8.00 -0.58
CA GLU A 45 1.97 8.21 -2.00
C GLU A 45 0.49 8.02 -2.38
N TYR A 46 -0.15 7.01 -1.80
CA TYR A 46 -1.58 6.75 -1.99
C TYR A 46 -2.47 7.90 -1.47
N ILE A 47 -2.09 8.56 -0.37
CA ILE A 47 -2.78 9.76 0.14
C ILE A 47 -2.50 10.96 -0.76
N ALA A 48 -1.25 11.16 -1.18
CA ALA A 48 -0.88 12.23 -2.08
C ALA A 48 -1.65 12.17 -3.42
N GLU A 49 -1.88 10.97 -3.95
CA GLU A 49 -2.74 10.77 -5.14
C GLU A 49 -4.24 11.02 -4.87
N LYS A 50 -4.72 10.84 -3.64
CA LYS A 50 -6.14 11.04 -3.30
C LYS A 50 -6.53 12.49 -3.05
N GLU A 51 -5.56 13.36 -2.75
CA GLU A 51 -5.79 14.79 -2.50
C GLU A 51 -5.59 15.67 -3.75
N SER A 52 -5.28 15.08 -4.92
CA SER A 52 -5.07 15.80 -6.18
C SER A 52 -6.20 15.59 -7.19
#